data_AF-A0A381C1P1-F1
#
_entry.id   AF-A0A381C1P1-F1
#
_cell.length_a   1.000
_cell.length_b   1.000
_cell.length_c   1.000
_cell.angle_alpha   90.00
_cell.angle_beta   90.00
_cell.angle_gamma   90.00
#
_symmetry.space_group_name_H-M   'P 1'
#
loop_
_entity.id
_entity.type
_entity.pdbx_description
1 polymer ?
#
loop_
_entity_poly.entity_id
_entity_poly.type
_entity_poly.pdbx_seq_one_letter_code
_entity_poly.pdbx_strand_id
1 'polypeptide(L)'
;MDAAKPMHEAAAALGVDPLYVALPSYVIIMGGGAVINLGYCFIRLANMKSLSIKADFSLAKPLIISNVLFAALAGLMWYLQFFFYAWGHAKIPAQYDYMSWMLHMSFYVLCGGLVGLIMKEWKSAGRRPVGVLSIGCVVIIIAANIVGLGMAA
;
A
#
# COMPACT_ATOMS: atom_id res chain seq x y z
N MET A 1 5.52 4.35 13.39
CA MET A 1 6.82 4.59 12.71
C MET A 1 7.92 4.87 13.74
N ASP A 2 7.74 4.49 15.02
CA ASP A 2 8.67 4.84 16.11
C ASP A 2 10.08 4.25 15.97
N ALA A 3 10.20 3.06 15.40
CA ALA A 3 11.51 2.43 15.16
C ALA A 3 12.37 3.17 14.11
N ALA A 4 11.77 4.04 13.28
CA ALA A 4 12.46 4.82 12.27
C ALA A 4 12.85 6.24 12.73
N LYS A 5 12.42 6.67 13.93
CA LYS A 5 12.77 7.96 14.53
C LYS A 5 14.28 8.29 14.52
N PRO A 6 15.20 7.37 14.86
CA PRO A 6 16.64 7.69 14.81
C PRO A 6 17.14 7.99 13.39
N MET A 7 16.53 7.41 12.35
CA MET A 7 16.86 7.76 10.95
C MET A 7 16.28 9.11 10.55
N HIS A 8 15.13 9.48 11.12
CA HIS A 8 14.51 10.78 10.91
C HIS A 8 15.35 11.90 11.55
N GLU A 9 15.78 11.72 12.80
CA GLU A 9 16.63 12.67 13.51
C GLU A 9 18.00 12.84 12.83
N ALA A 10 18.60 11.75 12.34
CA ALA A 10 19.86 11.81 11.60
C ALA A 10 19.73 12.58 10.27
N ALA A 11 18.62 12.40 9.54
CA ALA A 11 18.37 13.14 8.29
C ALA A 11 18.09 14.63 8.57
N ALA A 12 17.37 14.94 9.65
CA ALA A 12 17.14 16.33 10.08
C ALA A 12 18.46 17.03 10.48
N ALA A 13 19.37 16.32 11.16
CA ALA A 13 20.70 16.83 11.51
C ALA A 13 21.57 17.14 10.28
N LEU A 14 21.31 16.49 9.14
CA LEU A 14 21.96 16.75 7.85
C LEU A 14 21.33 17.92 7.08
N GLY A 15 20.32 18.61 7.65
CA GLY A 15 19.65 19.74 7.03
C GLY A 15 18.62 19.34 5.95
N VAL A 16 18.21 18.07 5.91
CA VAL A 16 17.14 17.61 5.02
C VAL A 16 15.83 18.24 5.48
N ASP A 17 15.07 18.80 4.54
CA ASP A 17 13.77 19.40 4.80
C ASP A 17 12.87 18.37 5.54
N PRO A 18 12.18 18.77 6.64
CA PRO A 18 11.34 17.89 7.46
C PRO A 18 10.37 17.00 6.66
N LEU A 19 9.98 17.45 5.46
CA LEU A 19 9.15 16.72 4.51
C LEU A 19 9.79 15.43 3.95
N TYR A 20 11.12 15.42 3.80
CA TYR A 20 11.88 14.34 3.18
C TYR A 20 12.57 13.42 4.20
N VAL A 21 12.54 13.79 5.47
CA VAL A 21 13.17 13.07 6.57
C VAL A 21 12.64 11.64 6.72
N ALA A 22 11.42 11.36 6.28
CA ALA A 22 10.83 10.02 6.29
C ALA A 22 11.29 9.12 5.11
N LEU A 23 11.77 9.69 3.99
CA LEU A 23 12.14 8.93 2.78
C LEU A 23 13.22 7.86 3.00
N PRO A 24 14.30 8.10 3.77
CA PRO A 24 15.30 7.08 4.05
C PRO A 24 14.72 5.84 4.73
N SER A 25 13.74 6.02 5.62
CA SER A 25 13.07 4.89 6.29
C SER A 25 12.23 4.05 5.32
N TYR A 26 11.60 4.68 4.33
CA TYR A 26 10.84 3.96 3.31
C TYR A 26 11.73 3.10 2.42
N VAL A 27 12.97 3.50 2.13
CA VAL A 27 13.91 2.68 1.35
C VAL A 27 14.20 1.35 2.05
N ILE A 28 14.44 1.38 3.37
CA ILE A 28 14.73 0.17 4.14
C ILE A 28 13.49 -0.70 4.30
N ILE A 29 12.34 -0.12 4.61
CA ILE A 29 11.07 -0.86 4.79
C ILE A 29 10.63 -1.51 3.47
N MET A 30 10.61 -0.74 2.38
CA MET A 30 10.21 -1.23 1.06
C MET A 30 11.24 -2.19 0.48
N GLY A 31 12.53 -1.91 0.66
CA GLY A 31 13.62 -2.78 0.24
C GLY A 31 13.59 -4.14 0.97
N GLY A 32 13.36 -4.14 2.28
CA GLY A 32 13.18 -5.36 3.05
C GLY A 32 11.98 -6.19 2.55
N GLY A 33 10.84 -5.55 2.32
CA GLY A 33 9.67 -6.20 1.73
C GLY A 33 9.95 -6.78 0.34
N ALA A 34 10.70 -6.06 -0.50
CA ALA A 34 11.09 -6.53 -1.83
C ALA A 34 11.98 -7.77 -1.77
N VAL A 35 12.99 -7.79 -0.88
CA VAL A 35 13.89 -8.94 -0.72
C VAL A 35 13.12 -10.20 -0.29
N ILE A 36 12.22 -10.08 0.68
CA ILE A 36 11.41 -11.22 1.14
C ILE A 36 10.46 -11.71 0.05
N ASN A 37 9.79 -10.81 -0.66
CA ASN A 37 8.88 -11.18 -1.75
C ASN A 37 9.63 -11.84 -2.93
N LEU A 38 10.77 -11.28 -3.34
CA LEU A 38 11.60 -11.87 -4.39
C LEU A 38 12.13 -13.23 -3.94
N GLY A 39 12.62 -13.35 -2.70
CA GLY A 39 13.07 -14.61 -2.13
C GLY A 39 11.97 -15.67 -2.17
N TYR A 40 10.75 -15.33 -1.74
CA TYR A 40 9.60 -16.23 -1.82
C TYR A 40 9.28 -16.64 -3.26
N CYS A 41 9.28 -15.70 -4.21
CA CYS A 41 9.05 -15.98 -5.62
C CYS A 41 10.09 -16.96 -6.19
N PHE A 42 11.39 -16.77 -5.90
CA PHE A 42 12.44 -17.68 -6.35
C PHE A 42 12.34 -19.07 -5.71
N ILE A 43 12.04 -19.14 -4.41
CA ILE A 43 11.81 -20.41 -3.70
C ILE A 43 10.62 -21.16 -4.32
N ARG A 44 9.52 -20.46 -4.60
CA ARG A 44 8.32 -21.06 -5.20
C ARG A 44 8.58 -21.52 -6.63
N LEU A 45 9.35 -20.74 -7.40
CA LEU A 45 9.77 -21.10 -8.74
C LEU A 45 10.68 -22.36 -8.76
N ALA A 46 11.55 -22.51 -7.77
CA ALA A 46 12.41 -23.69 -7.63
C ALA A 46 11.63 -24.95 -7.18
N ASN A 47 10.62 -24.79 -6.33
CA ASN A 47 9.90 -25.90 -5.72
C ASN A 47 8.65 -26.36 -6.49
N MET A 48 8.00 -25.49 -7.27
CA MET A 48 6.81 -25.86 -8.06
C MET A 48 7.18 -26.23 -9.50
N LYS A 49 7.12 -27.54 -9.80
CA LYS A 49 7.35 -28.09 -11.16
C LYS A 49 6.35 -27.60 -12.21
N SER A 50 5.23 -27.02 -11.81
CA SER A 50 4.22 -26.44 -12.71
C SER A 50 4.54 -25.03 -13.18
N LEU A 51 5.48 -24.34 -12.52
CA LEU A 51 5.94 -23.00 -12.90
C LEU A 51 7.24 -23.13 -13.68
N SER A 52 7.24 -22.63 -14.92
CA SER A 52 8.41 -22.72 -15.80
C SER A 52 8.62 -21.39 -16.49
N ILE A 53 9.78 -20.76 -16.25
CA ILE A 53 10.21 -19.54 -16.94
C ILE A 53 10.14 -19.73 -18.47
N LYS A 54 10.45 -20.93 -18.97
CA LYS A 54 10.40 -21.23 -20.40
C LYS A 54 8.99 -21.16 -20.97
N ALA A 55 7.97 -21.52 -20.18
CA ALA A 55 6.58 -21.39 -20.59
C ALA A 55 6.13 -19.92 -20.59
N ASP A 56 6.54 -19.13 -19.59
CA ASP A 56 6.20 -17.70 -19.50
C ASP A 56 6.85 -16.87 -20.62
N PHE A 57 8.10 -17.16 -20.99
CA PHE A 57 8.79 -16.51 -22.11
C PHE A 57 8.34 -17.02 -23.50
N SER A 58 7.59 -18.12 -23.55
CA SER A 58 6.96 -18.59 -24.80
C SER A 58 5.69 -17.80 -25.18
N LEU A 59 5.21 -16.94 -24.27
CA LEU A 59 4.06 -16.07 -24.50
C LEU A 59 4.38 -14.97 -25.51
N ALA A 60 3.34 -14.44 -26.16
CA ALA A 60 3.49 -13.38 -27.13
C ALA A 60 4.20 -12.15 -26.52
N LYS A 61 5.25 -11.66 -27.20
CA LYS A 61 6.01 -10.45 -26.82
C LYS A 61 5.13 -9.25 -26.39
N PRO A 62 4.04 -8.87 -27.09
CA PRO A 62 3.19 -7.76 -26.66
C PRO A 62 2.45 -8.00 -25.34
N LEU A 63 2.13 -9.25 -25.00
CA LEU A 63 1.53 -9.59 -23.70
C LEU A 63 2.54 -9.44 -22.57
N ILE A 64 3.79 -9.88 -22.78
CA ILE A 64 4.87 -9.72 -21.80
C ILE A 64 5.12 -8.24 -21.52
N ILE A 65 5.19 -7.40 -22.55
CA ILE A 65 5.38 -5.95 -22.39
C ILE A 65 4.22 -5.33 -21.62
N SER A 66 2.98 -5.67 -21.97
CA SER A 66 1.79 -5.16 -21.28
C SER A 66 1.78 -5.57 -19.80
N ASN A 67 2.09 -6.82 -19.49
CA ASN A 67 2.16 -7.32 -18.11
C ASN A 67 3.24 -6.61 -17.29
N VAL A 68 4.42 -6.38 -17.88
CA VAL A 68 5.50 -5.63 -17.22
C VAL A 68 5.10 -4.18 -16.99
N LEU A 69 4.45 -3.54 -17.96
CA LEU A 69 3.96 -2.17 -17.80
C LEU A 69 2.88 -2.06 -16.72
N PHE A 70 1.93 -2.99 -16.66
CA PHE A 70 0.92 -3.02 -15.60
C PHE A 70 1.54 -3.28 -14.22
N ALA A 71 2.52 -4.18 -14.13
CA ALA A 71 3.25 -4.42 -12.88
C ALA A 71 4.04 -3.17 -12.44
N ALA A 72 4.72 -2.49 -13.37
CA ALA A 72 5.42 -1.24 -13.10
C ALA A 72 4.46 -0.12 -12.67
N LEU A 73 3.30 0.00 -13.33
CA LEU A 73 2.27 0.98 -12.98
C LEU A 73 1.72 0.72 -11.57
N ALA A 74 1.39 -0.53 -11.24
CA ALA A 74 0.94 -0.91 -9.91
C ALA A 74 2.00 -0.57 -8.84
N GLY A 75 3.27 -0.88 -9.11
CA GLY A 75 4.38 -0.53 -8.23
C GLY A 75 4.56 0.99 -8.07
N LEU A 76 4.42 1.75 -9.15
CA LEU A 76 4.49 3.22 -9.11
C LEU A 76 3.34 3.82 -8.31
N MET A 77 2.10 3.35 -8.52
CA MET A 77 0.94 3.79 -7.74
C MET A 77 1.11 3.48 -6.25
N TRP A 78 1.67 2.32 -5.92
CA TRP A 78 1.97 1.92 -4.56
C TRP A 78 3.06 2.81 -3.91
N TYR A 79 4.10 3.17 -4.65
CA TYR A 79 5.10 4.11 -4.16
C TYR A 79 4.52 5.51 -3.95
N LEU A 80 3.74 6.00 -4.93
CA LEU A 80 3.09 7.31 -4.85
C LEU A 80 2.16 7.41 -3.64
N GLN A 81 1.49 6.31 -3.25
CA GLN A 81 0.70 6.26 -2.02
C GLN A 81 1.53 6.68 -0.79
N PHE A 82 2.70 6.08 -0.57
CA PHE A 82 3.55 6.40 0.58
C PHE A 82 4.20 7.77 0.46
N PHE A 83 4.52 8.20 -0.76
CA PHE A 83 5.03 9.55 -1.02
C PHE A 83 4.00 10.62 -0.63
N PHE A 84 2.76 10.51 -1.10
CA PHE A 84 1.69 11.44 -0.73
C PHE A 84 1.33 11.36 0.76
N TYR A 85 1.40 10.17 1.37
CA TYR A 85 1.24 10.02 2.81
C TYR A 85 2.31 10.80 3.58
N ALA A 86 3.60 10.64 3.24
CA ALA A 86 4.69 11.38 3.88
C ALA A 86 4.53 12.91 3.72
N TRP A 87 4.11 13.33 2.53
CA TRP A 87 3.86 14.73 2.22
C TRP A 87 2.69 15.32 3.04
N GLY A 88 1.59 14.58 3.16
CA GLY A 88 0.44 14.97 3.97
C GLY A 88 0.74 14.96 5.46
N HIS A 89 1.50 13.97 5.92
CA HIS A 89 1.89 13.80 7.32
C HIS A 89 2.76 14.97 7.82
N ALA A 90 3.69 15.46 7.01
CA ALA A 90 4.54 16.61 7.37
C ALA A 90 3.77 17.93 7.59
N LYS A 91 2.53 18.03 7.10
CA LYS A 91 1.65 19.19 7.30
C LYS A 91 0.77 19.08 8.54
N ILE A 92 0.72 17.91 9.17
CA ILE A 92 -0.13 17.63 10.34
C ILE A 92 0.70 17.85 11.62
N PRO A 93 0.17 18.52 12.66
CA PRO A 93 0.84 18.63 13.95
C PRO A 93 1.11 17.26 14.58
N ALA A 94 2.30 17.06 15.17
CA ALA A 94 2.76 15.77 15.71
C ALA A 94 1.81 15.07 16.70
N GLN A 95 0.92 15.83 17.35
CA GLN A 95 -0.12 15.29 18.24
C GLN A 95 -1.16 14.40 17.53
N TYR A 96 -1.22 14.44 16.19
CA TYR A 96 -2.19 13.74 15.36
C TYR A 96 -1.56 12.65 14.46
N ASP A 97 -0.29 12.28 14.70
CA ASP A 97 0.46 11.31 13.89
C ASP A 97 -0.22 9.93 13.78
N TYR A 98 -0.74 9.41 14.90
CA TYR A 98 -1.42 8.12 14.94
C TYR A 98 -2.69 8.09 14.09
N MET A 99 -3.38 9.23 14.00
CA MET A 99 -4.62 9.37 13.25
C MET A 99 -4.35 9.47 11.74
N SER A 100 -3.29 10.17 11.33
CA SER A 100 -2.86 10.23 9.92
C SER A 100 -2.65 8.83 9.35
N TRP A 101 -1.93 7.97 10.07
CA TRP A 101 -1.70 6.58 9.65
C TRP A 101 -3.00 5.77 9.58
N MET A 102 -3.86 5.90 10.59
CA MET A 102 -5.09 5.11 10.67
C MET A 102 -6.12 5.51 9.61
N LEU A 103 -6.27 6.81 9.34
CA LEU A 103 -7.11 7.32 8.27
C LEU A 103 -6.58 6.89 6.90
N HIS A 104 -5.26 6.97 6.68
CA HIS A 104 -4.65 6.56 5.42
C HIS A 104 -4.93 5.07 5.10
N MET A 105 -4.68 4.18 6.06
CA MET A 105 -4.90 2.74 5.87
C MET A 105 -6.38 2.38 5.70
N SER A 106 -7.26 3.05 6.45
CA SER A 106 -8.70 2.81 6.35
C SER A 106 -9.29 3.34 5.04
N PHE A 107 -8.84 4.51 4.59
CA PHE A 107 -9.26 5.10 3.32
C PHE A 107 -8.78 4.28 2.12
N TYR A 108 -7.55 3.75 2.19
CA TYR A 108 -7.03 2.81 1.20
C TYR A 108 -7.96 1.59 1.03
N VAL A 109 -8.35 0.93 2.14
CA VAL A 109 -9.25 -0.24 2.10
C VAL A 109 -10.64 0.15 1.59
N LEU A 110 -11.17 1.30 2.02
CA LEU A 110 -12.49 1.78 1.60
C LEU A 110 -12.54 2.05 0.09
N CYS A 111 -11.59 2.82 -0.44
CA CYS A 111 -11.52 3.17 -1.86
C CYS A 111 -11.25 1.93 -2.72
N GLY A 112 -10.34 1.05 -2.29
CA GLY A 112 -10.07 -0.21 -2.97
C GLY A 112 -11.31 -1.11 -3.02
N GLY A 113 -12.03 -1.24 -1.90
CA GLY A 113 -13.29 -1.97 -1.84
C GLY A 113 -14.37 -1.37 -2.74
N LEU A 114 -14.52 -0.05 -2.72
CA LEU A 114 -15.52 0.66 -3.54
C LEU A 114 -15.27 0.49 -5.04
N VAL A 115 -14.02 0.68 -5.49
CA VAL A 115 -13.63 0.48 -6.89
C VAL A 115 -13.85 -0.97 -7.32
N GLY A 116 -13.45 -1.94 -6.47
CA GLY A 116 -13.70 -3.36 -6.74
C GLY A 116 -15.18 -3.72 -6.86
N LEU A 117 -16.04 -3.07 -6.07
CA LEU A 117 -17.50 -3.19 -6.18
C LEU A 117 -18.04 -2.55 -7.46
N ILE A 118 -17.55 -1.36 -7.83
CA ILE A 118 -17.95 -0.62 -9.04
C ILE A 118 -17.57 -1.40 -10.30
N MET A 119 -16.36 -1.98 -10.36
CA MET A 119 -15.90 -2.80 -11.47
C MET A 119 -16.59 -4.16 -11.55
N LYS A 120 -17.46 -4.49 -10.59
CA LYS A 120 -18.24 -5.74 -10.51
C LYS A 120 -17.38 -7.00 -10.55
N GLU A 121 -16.12 -6.90 -10.13
CA GLU A 121 -15.17 -8.04 -10.14
C GLU A 121 -15.67 -9.21 -9.30
N TRP A 122 -16.49 -8.91 -8.28
CA TRP A 122 -17.02 -9.87 -7.32
C TRP A 122 -18.33 -10.52 -7.76
N LYS A 123 -18.83 -10.24 -8.97
CA LYS A 123 -20.10 -10.79 -9.47
C LYS A 123 -20.08 -12.32 -9.56
N SER A 124 -18.91 -12.92 -9.84
CA SER A 124 -18.72 -14.38 -9.89
C SER A 124 -18.36 -15.02 -8.54
N ALA A 125 -18.05 -14.24 -7.50
CA ALA A 125 -17.63 -14.75 -6.18
C ALA A 125 -18.81 -15.05 -5.23
N GLY A 126 -20.04 -14.74 -5.64
CA GLY A 126 -21.26 -14.95 -4.86
C GLY A 126 -21.68 -13.76 -3.99
N ARG A 127 -22.83 -13.85 -3.31
CA ARG A 127 -23.43 -12.74 -2.54
C ARG A 127 -22.78 -12.50 -1.17
N ARG A 128 -22.21 -13.53 -0.56
CA ARG A 128 -21.62 -13.44 0.80
C ARG A 128 -20.36 -12.56 0.85
N PRO A 129 -19.36 -12.71 -0.04
CA PRO A 129 -18.17 -11.86 -0.02
C PRO A 129 -18.50 -10.37 -0.25
N VAL A 130 -19.42 -10.10 -1.18
CA VAL A 130 -19.91 -8.74 -1.46
C VAL A 130 -20.58 -8.12 -0.24
N GLY A 131 -21.40 -8.90 0.49
CA GLY A 131 -22.03 -8.46 1.73
C GLY A 131 -21.02 -8.14 2.84
N VAL A 132 -20.02 -9.01 3.06
CA VAL A 132 -18.97 -8.78 4.06
C VAL A 132 -18.13 -7.55 3.73
N LEU A 133 -17.74 -7.39 2.46
CA LEU A 133 -16.99 -6.21 2.01
C LEU A 133 -17.80 -4.93 2.21
N SER A 134 -19.09 -4.94 1.86
CA SER A 134 -19.99 -3.78 2.04
C SER A 134 -20.15 -3.41 3.52
N ILE A 135 -20.32 -4.40 4.41
CA ILE A 135 -20.37 -4.17 5.85
C ILE A 135 -19.06 -3.56 6.35
N GLY A 136 -17.91 -4.08 5.90
CA GLY A 136 -16.60 -3.52 6.23
C GLY A 136 -16.46 -2.05 5.84
N CYS A 137 -16.92 -1.68 4.64
CA CYS A 137 -16.95 -0.28 4.20
C CYS A 137 -17.79 0.61 5.12
N VAL A 138 -18.98 0.14 5.54
CA VAL A 138 -19.85 0.87 6.47
C VAL A 138 -19.18 1.04 7.83
N VAL A 139 -18.54 0.00 8.35
CA VAL A 139 -17.81 0.05 9.63
C VAL A 139 -16.67 1.07 9.57
N ILE A 140 -15.91 1.12 8.47
CA ILE A 140 -14.84 2.11 8.28
C ILE A 140 -15.41 3.55 8.29
N ILE A 141 -16.53 3.78 7.61
CA ILE A 141 -17.18 5.10 7.57
C ILE A 141 -17.64 5.51 8.97
N ILE A 142 -18.28 4.60 9.72
CA ILE A 142 -18.73 4.87 11.09
C ILE A 142 -17.53 5.18 12.00
N ALA A 143 -16.47 4.37 11.94
CA ALA A 143 -15.26 4.58 12.72
C ALA A 143 -14.61 5.94 12.44
N ALA A 144 -14.53 6.34 11.17
CA ALA A 144 -14.00 7.65 10.77
C ALA A 144 -14.82 8.82 11.35
N ASN A 145 -16.16 8.71 11.37
CA ASN A 145 -17.03 9.72 11.96
C ASN A 145 -16.88 9.79 13.48
N ILE A 146 -16.75 8.65 14.17
CA ILE A 146 -16.53 8.61 15.63
C ILE A 146 -15.21 9.29 16.00
N VAL A 147 -14.13 8.99 15.26
CA VAL A 147 -12.83 9.65 15.46
C VAL A 147 -12.94 11.16 15.20
N GLY A 148 -13.62 11.56 14.12
CA GLY A 148 -13.84 12.97 13.82
C GLY A 148 -14.63 13.72 14.90
N LEU A 149 -15.66 13.10 15.47
CA LEU A 149 -16.43 13.65 16.58
C LEU A 149 -15.59 13.79 17.86
N GLY A 150 -14.75 12.80 18.16
CA GLY A 150 -13.82 12.84 19.30
C GLY A 150 -12.73 13.90 19.18
N MET A 151 -12.51 14.46 17.99
CA MET A 151 -11.57 15.57 17.76
C MET A 151 -12.22 16.94 17.83
N ALA A 152 -13.56 17.01 17.66
CA ALA A 152 -14.32 18.26 17.71
C ALA A 152 -14.74 18.64 19.14
N ALA A 153 -14.65 17.70 20.08
CA ALA A 153 -14.91 17.86 21.52
C ALA A 153 -13.61 18.17 22.28
#